data_AF-A0A095UNZ5-F1
#
_entry.id   AF-A0A095UNZ5-F1
#
_cell.length_a   1.000
_cell.length_b   1.000
_cell.length_c   1.000
_cell.angle_alpha   90.00
_cell.angle_beta   90.00
_cell.angle_gamma   90.00
#
_symmetry.space_group_name_H-M   'P 1'
#
loop_
_entity.id
_entity.type
_entity.pdbx_description
1 polymer ?
#
loop_
_entity_poly.entity_id
_entity_poly.type
_entity_poly.pdbx_seq_one_letter_code
_entity_poly.pdbx_strand_id
1 'polypeptide(L)'
;MLSRTSQLASAILLSACFAGAAYAQTPAATPAPAKTPTPQQQRMADCNKSAEGKKGDERKAYMSSCLKGETAAPAKQLTPQQQKMKDCNAQAGEQKLTGDKRKTFMSTCLKG
;
A
#
# COMPACT_ATOMS: atom_id res chain seq x y z
N MET A 1 -32.67 -35.87 16.02
CA MET A 1 -32.65 -36.99 15.05
C MET A 1 -31.46 -36.73 14.13
N LEU A 2 -30.24 -37.15 14.44
CA LEU A 2 -29.75 -38.50 14.72
C LEU A 2 -29.90 -39.44 13.50
N SER A 3 -28.72 -39.76 12.93
CA SER A 3 -28.39 -40.91 12.08
C SER A 3 -28.86 -40.83 10.61
N ARG A 4 -28.03 -41.18 9.62
CA ARG A 4 -27.26 -42.42 9.44
C ARG A 4 -26.09 -42.17 8.47
N THR A 5 -24.83 -42.26 8.88
CA THR A 5 -23.98 -43.48 8.86
C THR A 5 -23.79 -44.11 7.48
N SER A 6 -22.59 -43.90 6.91
CA SER A 6 -21.80 -44.95 6.25
C SER A 6 -20.35 -44.42 6.17
N GLN A 7 -19.54 -44.58 7.23
CA GLN A 7 -18.64 -45.72 7.42
C GLN A 7 -17.78 -46.05 6.20
N LEU A 8 -16.49 -45.72 6.29
CA LEU A 8 -15.31 -46.57 6.12
C LEU A 8 -14.15 -45.73 6.69
N ALA A 9 -13.82 -45.74 7.99
CA ALA A 9 -13.21 -46.81 8.77
C ALA A 9 -11.99 -47.44 8.07
N SER A 10 -10.82 -46.84 8.30
CA SER A 10 -9.59 -47.57 8.59
C SER A 10 -8.79 -46.78 9.61
N ALA A 11 -8.87 -47.28 10.83
CA ALA A 11 -8.07 -46.90 11.99
C ALA A 11 -6.68 -47.57 11.90
N ILE A 12 -5.91 -47.38 12.98
CA ILE A 12 -4.71 -48.14 13.43
C ILE A 12 -3.39 -47.51 12.95
N LEU A 13 -2.42 -47.11 13.79
CA LEU A 13 -2.18 -47.10 15.24
C LEU A 13 -1.04 -46.09 15.46
N LEU A 14 -1.15 -45.14 16.39
CA LEU A 14 -0.54 -45.18 17.73
C LEU A 14 1.00 -45.25 17.72
N SER A 15 1.67 -44.16 18.14
CA SER A 15 2.61 -44.17 19.27
C SER A 15 3.54 -42.94 19.25
N ALA A 16 3.51 -42.17 20.34
CA ALA A 16 4.67 -41.87 21.19
C ALA A 16 4.55 -40.46 21.80
N CYS A 17 4.33 -40.47 23.12
CA CYS A 17 4.36 -39.34 24.02
C CYS A 17 5.69 -38.57 23.96
N PHE A 18 5.65 -37.24 24.08
CA PHE A 18 6.63 -36.52 24.89
C PHE A 18 5.96 -35.34 25.60
N ALA A 19 6.01 -35.41 26.94
CA ALA A 19 5.69 -34.33 27.86
C ALA A 19 6.77 -33.24 27.77
N GLY A 20 6.37 -31.97 27.87
CA GLY A 20 7.32 -30.86 27.88
C GLY A 20 6.68 -29.51 28.08
N ALA A 21 6.53 -29.14 29.36
CA ALA A 21 6.57 -27.79 29.93
C ALA A 21 5.82 -26.63 29.23
N ALA A 22 4.84 -26.12 29.98
CA ALA A 22 4.28 -24.79 29.83
C ALA A 22 5.39 -23.71 29.79
N TYR A 23 5.42 -22.95 28.70
CA TYR A 23 5.97 -21.59 28.70
C TYR A 23 4.93 -20.69 28.04
N ALA A 24 4.22 -19.95 28.88
CA ALA A 24 3.51 -18.75 28.46
C ALA A 24 4.58 -17.74 27.99
N GLN A 25 4.68 -17.52 26.68
CA GLN A 25 5.35 -16.34 26.14
C GLN A 25 4.28 -15.42 25.57
N THR A 26 3.89 -14.43 26.36
CA THR A 26 3.27 -13.21 25.86
C THR A 26 4.33 -12.43 25.07
N PRO A 27 4.26 -12.31 23.73
CA PRO A 27 5.11 -11.36 23.03
C PRO A 27 4.67 -9.94 23.42
N ALA A 28 5.59 -9.20 24.05
CA ALA A 28 5.45 -7.78 24.29
C ALA A 28 5.22 -7.06 22.95
N ALA A 29 4.15 -6.26 22.88
CA ALA A 29 3.83 -5.44 21.72
C ALA A 29 4.89 -4.35 21.55
N THR A 30 5.87 -4.61 20.70
CA THR A 30 6.74 -3.57 20.13
C THR A 30 5.86 -2.55 19.41
N PRO A 31 6.01 -1.23 19.63
CA PRO A 31 5.26 -0.24 18.87
C PRO A 31 5.60 -0.40 17.38
N ALA A 32 4.60 -0.74 16.59
CA ALA A 32 4.74 -0.94 15.16
C ALA A 32 5.24 0.36 14.49
N PRO A 33 6.21 0.29 13.57
CA PRO A 33 6.65 1.47 12.85
C PRO A 33 5.47 2.05 12.06
N ALA A 34 5.24 3.35 12.20
CA ALA A 34 4.24 4.07 11.42
C ALA A 34 4.49 3.80 9.93
N LYS A 35 3.56 3.09 9.28
CA LYS A 35 3.68 2.70 7.88
C LYS A 35 3.49 3.94 7.01
N THR A 36 4.58 4.58 6.59
CA THR A 36 4.55 5.53 5.47
C THR A 36 3.98 4.80 4.25
N PRO A 37 2.87 5.26 3.66
CA PRO A 37 2.25 4.59 2.52
C PRO A 37 3.23 4.58 1.36
N THR A 38 3.33 3.44 0.67
CA THR A 38 4.18 3.33 -0.51
C THR A 38 3.65 4.26 -1.62
N PRO A 39 4.49 4.73 -2.56
CA PRO A 39 4.03 5.54 -3.68
C PRO A 39 2.88 4.90 -4.47
N GLN A 40 2.86 3.57 -4.54
CA GLN A 40 1.77 2.82 -5.17
C GLN A 40 0.46 2.87 -4.36
N GLN A 41 0.55 2.82 -3.02
CA GLN A 41 -0.61 3.00 -2.14
C GLN A 41 -1.17 4.43 -2.20
N GLN A 42 -0.29 5.44 -2.28
CA GLN A 42 -0.69 6.83 -2.47
C GLN A 42 -1.42 7.01 -3.80
N ARG A 43 -0.86 6.49 -4.90
CA ARG A 43 -1.53 6.52 -6.21
C ARG A 43 -2.91 5.85 -6.19
N MET A 44 -3.03 4.70 -5.54
CA MET A 44 -4.31 4.00 -5.40
C MET A 44 -5.33 4.86 -4.64
N ALA A 45 -4.91 5.52 -3.56
CA ALA A 45 -5.78 6.42 -2.79
C ALA A 45 -6.22 7.63 -3.63
N ASP A 46 -5.30 8.27 -4.36
CA ASP A 46 -5.60 9.42 -5.21
C ASP A 46 -6.54 9.07 -6.37
N CYS A 47 -6.33 7.91 -7.02
CA CYS A 47 -7.21 7.40 -8.06
C CYS A 47 -8.62 7.12 -7.51
N ASN A 48 -8.73 6.53 -6.31
CA ASN A 48 -10.03 6.31 -5.67
C ASN A 48 -10.73 7.63 -5.31
N LYS A 49 -9.99 8.61 -4.77
CA LYS A 49 -10.50 9.94 -4.42
C LYS A 49 -10.93 10.73 -5.66
N SER A 50 -10.29 10.52 -6.79
CA SER A 50 -10.61 11.21 -8.04
C SER A 50 -11.69 10.49 -8.86
N ALA A 51 -12.02 9.25 -8.47
CA ALA A 51 -13.17 8.50 -8.95
C ALA A 51 -14.46 8.78 -8.15
N GLU A 52 -14.44 9.70 -7.17
CA GLU A 52 -15.66 10.14 -6.46
C GLU A 52 -16.69 10.64 -7.49
N GLY A 53 -17.92 10.15 -7.40
CA GLY A 53 -19.00 10.47 -8.36
C GLY A 53 -19.05 9.61 -9.63
N LYS A 54 -18.00 8.83 -9.95
CA LYS A 54 -18.02 7.87 -11.07
C LYS A 54 -18.60 6.52 -10.61
N LYS A 55 -19.48 5.93 -11.43
CA LYS A 55 -20.12 4.63 -11.16
C LYS A 55 -20.01 3.71 -12.38
N GLY A 56 -20.18 2.41 -12.17
CA GLY A 56 -20.19 1.40 -13.23
C GLY A 56 -18.89 1.37 -14.05
N ASP A 57 -19.03 1.17 -15.35
CA ASP A 57 -17.89 1.02 -16.28
C ASP A 57 -17.03 2.27 -16.36
N GLU A 58 -17.62 3.45 -16.16
CA GLU A 58 -16.90 4.72 -16.14
C GLU A 58 -15.86 4.79 -15.01
N ARG A 59 -16.20 4.25 -13.83
CA ARG A 59 -15.25 4.16 -12.70
C ARG A 59 -14.12 3.19 -13.01
N LYS A 60 -14.41 2.05 -13.63
CA LYS A 60 -13.40 1.04 -13.98
C LYS A 60 -12.42 1.57 -15.01
N ALA A 61 -12.91 2.20 -16.08
CA ALA A 61 -12.08 2.82 -17.11
C ALA A 61 -11.21 3.95 -16.52
N TYR A 62 -11.79 4.78 -15.66
CA TYR A 62 -11.07 5.83 -14.95
C TYR A 62 -9.99 5.25 -14.01
N MET A 63 -10.31 4.22 -13.23
CA MET A 63 -9.33 3.60 -12.32
C MET A 63 -8.18 2.96 -13.09
N SER A 64 -8.46 2.28 -14.22
CA SER A 64 -7.44 1.64 -15.04
C SER A 64 -6.48 2.66 -15.66
N SER A 65 -7.01 3.73 -16.26
CA SER A 65 -6.19 4.82 -16.82
C SER A 65 -5.40 5.55 -15.72
N CYS A 66 -5.98 5.74 -14.54
CA CYS A 66 -5.32 6.45 -13.44
C CYS A 66 -4.17 5.63 -12.86
N LEU A 67 -4.36 4.33 -12.70
CA LEU A 67 -3.31 3.41 -12.26
C LEU A 67 -2.22 3.20 -13.31
N LYS A 68 -2.53 3.37 -14.60
CA LYS A 68 -1.54 3.43 -15.70
C LYS A 68 -0.83 4.77 -15.79
N GLY A 69 -1.38 5.83 -15.21
CA GLY A 69 -0.83 7.19 -15.26
C GLY A 69 -1.24 7.98 -16.49
N GLU A 70 -2.27 7.54 -17.19
CA GLU A 70 -2.77 8.16 -18.42
C GLU A 70 -3.80 9.26 -18.13
N THR A 71 -4.51 9.16 -17.00
CA THR A 71 -5.36 10.25 -16.51
C THR A 71 -4.57 11.14 -15.55
N ALA A 72 -4.22 12.33 -16.03
CA ALA A 72 -3.89 13.44 -15.14
C ALA A 72 -5.10 13.65 -14.22
N ALA A 73 -4.91 13.45 -12.92
CA ALA A 73 -5.97 13.66 -11.94
C ALA A 73 -6.60 15.05 -12.17
N PRO A 74 -7.94 15.18 -12.09
CA PRO A 74 -8.59 16.48 -12.20
C PRO A 74 -7.95 17.41 -11.19
N ALA A 75 -7.67 18.65 -11.61
CA ALA A 75 -6.96 19.68 -10.88
C ALA A 75 -7.66 20.04 -9.56
N LYS A 76 -7.57 19.14 -8.57
CA LYS A 76 -7.67 19.53 -7.17
C LYS A 76 -6.50 20.46 -6.95
N GLN A 77 -6.80 21.68 -6.50
CA GLN A 77 -5.82 22.62 -5.97
C GLN A 77 -4.81 21.82 -5.14
N LEU A 78 -3.60 21.68 -5.68
CA LEU A 78 -2.53 20.96 -5.01
C LEU A 78 -2.35 21.65 -3.66
N THR A 79 -2.20 20.87 -2.58
CA THR A 79 -1.81 21.50 -1.32
C THR A 79 -0.49 22.24 -1.54
N PRO A 80 -0.19 23.31 -0.80
CA PRO A 80 1.06 24.06 -0.99
C PRO A 80 2.31 23.15 -0.99
N GLN A 81 2.28 22.06 -0.20
CA GLN A 81 3.31 21.04 -0.17
C GLN A 81 3.39 20.20 -1.46
N GLN A 82 2.25 19.81 -2.03
CA GLN A 82 2.20 19.05 -3.27
C GLN A 82 2.61 19.91 -4.48
N GLN A 83 2.20 21.19 -4.49
CA GLN A 83 2.61 22.15 -5.51
C GLN A 83 4.12 22.36 -5.48
N LYS A 84 4.68 22.62 -4.29
CA LYS A 84 6.11 22.75 -4.06
C LYS A 84 6.88 21.51 -4.51
N MET A 85 6.39 20.31 -4.21
CA MET A 85 7.04 19.08 -4.67
C MET A 85 7.03 18.96 -6.19
N LYS A 86 5.95 19.38 -6.85
CA LYS A 86 5.85 19.37 -8.31
C LYS A 86 6.84 20.35 -8.94
N ASP A 87 6.92 21.57 -8.40
CA ASP A 87 7.80 22.63 -8.89
C ASP A 87 9.28 22.26 -8.69
N CYS A 88 9.65 21.72 -7.53
CA CYS A 88 11.01 21.21 -7.30
C CYS A 88 11.37 20.09 -8.30
N ASN A 89 10.46 19.16 -8.59
CA ASN A 89 10.72 18.10 -9.58
C ASN A 89 10.85 18.65 -11.01
N ALA A 90 10.05 19.66 -11.38
CA ALA A 90 10.17 20.32 -12.67
C ALA A 90 11.52 21.03 -12.82
N GLN A 91 11.92 21.84 -11.83
CA GLN A 91 13.21 22.54 -11.83
C GLN A 91 14.40 21.58 -11.87
N ALA A 92 14.32 20.46 -11.16
CA ALA A 92 15.36 19.43 -11.23
C ALA A 92 15.46 18.79 -12.63
N GLY A 93 14.32 18.63 -13.32
CA GLY A 93 14.26 18.13 -14.70
C GLY A 93 14.82 19.12 -15.71
N GLU A 94 14.50 20.41 -15.57
CA GLU A 94 15.04 21.49 -16.40
C GLU A 94 16.56 21.62 -16.26
N GLN A 95 17.06 21.50 -15.03
CA GLN A 95 18.49 21.49 -14.73
C GLN A 95 19.16 20.13 -15.04
N LYS A 96 18.41 19.15 -15.55
CA LYS A 96 18.87 17.78 -15.84
C LYS A 96 19.66 17.15 -14.68
N LEU A 97 19.24 17.44 -13.45
CA LEU A 97 19.91 16.95 -12.24
C LEU A 97 19.64 15.45 -12.10
N THR A 98 20.71 14.68 -11.95
CA THR A 98 20.68 13.24 -11.74
C THR A 98 21.53 12.84 -10.53
N GLY A 99 21.31 11.64 -10.01
CA GLY A 99 22.04 11.09 -8.87
C GLY A 99 21.99 11.99 -7.63
N ASP A 100 23.12 12.13 -6.95
CA ASP A 100 23.25 12.90 -5.71
C ASP A 100 22.88 14.38 -5.89
N LYS A 101 23.16 14.95 -7.07
CA LYS A 101 22.81 16.35 -7.36
C LYS A 101 21.31 16.58 -7.29
N ARG A 102 20.51 15.66 -7.84
CA ARG A 102 19.04 15.72 -7.75
C ARG A 102 18.56 15.61 -6.32
N LYS A 103 19.15 14.69 -5.55
CA LYS A 103 18.76 14.44 -4.15
C LYS A 103 19.02 15.65 -3.26
N THR A 104 20.20 16.26 -3.38
CA THR A 104 20.59 17.47 -2.64
C THR A 104 19.71 18.66 -3.03
N PHE A 105 19.48 18.85 -4.33
CA PHE A 105 18.58 19.89 -4.82
C PHE A 105 17.15 19.69 -4.27
N MET A 106 16.62 18.47 -4.36
CA MET A 106 15.26 18.18 -3.90
C MET A 106 15.11 18.39 -2.39
N SER A 107 16.11 18.00 -1.58
CA SER A 107 16.08 18.22 -0.14
C SER A 107 16.10 19.71 0.21
N THR A 108 16.92 20.49 -0.49
CA THR A 108 17.03 21.94 -0.27
C THR A 108 15.74 22.65 -0.70
N CYS A 109 15.24 22.32 -1.89
CA CYS A 109 14.02 22.89 -2.43
C CYS A 109 12.81 22.59 -1.53
N LEU A 110 12.64 21.35 -1.05
CA LEU A 110 11.53 20.97 -0.20
C LEU A 110 11.59 21.57 1.23
N LYS A 111 12.78 21.93 1.73
CA LYS A 111 12.97 22.55 3.06
C LYS A 111 12.76 24.07 3.10
N GLY A 112 12.83 24.75 1.94
CA GLY A 112 12.72 26.21 1.84
C GLY A 112 11.33 26.80 2.08
#